data_AF-A0A7Y7RXK6-F1
#
_entry.id   AF-A0A7Y7RXK6-F1
#
_cell.length_a   1.000
_cell.length_b   1.000
_cell.length_c   1.000
_cell.angle_alpha   90.00
_cell.angle_beta   90.00
_cell.angle_gamma   90.00
#
_symmetry.space_group_name_H-M   'P 1'
#
loop_
_entity.id
_entity.type
_entity.pdbx_description
1 polymer ?
#
loop_
_entity_poly.entity_id
_entity_poly.type
_entity_poly.pdbx_seq_one_letter_code
_entity_poly.pdbx_strand_id
1 'polypeptide(L)'
;MRPRNTENRDLPPGMVRRKRPRKNGKVWVGYYYRDSTGKEIPLGGDLSKARLKWAELESKEKPADLTMMKGIFDRYVRDVIPKKGERTQKDNLAELKQLRPMFDGAPIDSITPANIAGYRDARTAKVRANREIALLSHVFNMAREWGLTERENPCQGIRKNKETPRDYYANAAVWDAVYGMAEPELKEAMDLGYLTGQRPADVIVMRKDDVEGDYFLVTQGKTRLKLRILMCTEEGENSLGRLIREITERNAGHVSKYLLINRHGKRMTKGMLRLRWDKAREKACAKAIEEGDPLLAAKIGGFQFRDIRPKAASEIIDIGDASLLLGHSKQEITKRVYRRIGATAKPSK
;
A
#
# COMPACT_ATOMS: atom_id res chain seq x y z
N MET A 1 -6.96 36.68 38.50
CA MET A 1 -8.35 36.17 38.40
C MET A 1 -9.12 36.61 39.64
N ARG A 2 -10.27 37.27 39.48
CA ARG A 2 -11.13 37.65 40.61
C ARG A 2 -11.70 36.37 41.25
N PRO A 3 -11.63 36.18 42.58
CA PRO A 3 -12.15 34.98 43.23
C PRO A 3 -13.63 34.79 42.92
N ARG A 4 -14.01 33.56 42.58
CA ARG A 4 -15.41 33.22 42.31
C ARG A 4 -16.23 33.40 43.59
N ASN A 5 -17.44 33.93 43.43
CA ASN A 5 -18.36 34.16 44.55
C ASN A 5 -18.58 32.84 45.33
N THR A 6 -18.55 32.90 46.66
CA THR A 6 -18.50 31.74 47.56
C THR A 6 -19.61 30.73 47.27
N GLU A 7 -20.78 31.21 46.89
CA GLU A 7 -21.96 30.39 46.58
C GLU A 7 -21.87 29.58 45.26
N ASN A 8 -20.89 29.86 44.41
CA ASN A 8 -20.73 29.22 43.10
C ASN A 8 -19.43 28.41 42.99
N ARG A 9 -18.69 28.21 44.09
CA ARG A 9 -17.39 27.52 44.07
C ARG A 9 -17.50 26.03 43.76
N ASP A 10 -18.61 25.41 44.11
CA ASP A 10 -18.94 24.00 43.91
C ASP A 10 -19.55 23.70 42.53
N LEU A 11 -19.75 24.73 41.70
CA LEU A 11 -20.28 24.59 40.34
C LEU A 11 -19.16 24.57 39.30
N PRO A 12 -19.32 23.84 38.18
CA PRO A 12 -18.38 23.89 37.05
C PRO A 12 -18.14 25.30 36.51
N PRO A 13 -17.00 25.60 35.86
CA PRO A 13 -16.68 26.92 35.29
C PRO A 13 -17.82 27.50 34.42
N GLY A 14 -18.06 28.82 34.45
CA GLY A 14 -19.15 29.44 33.68
C GLY A 14 -20.57 29.16 34.19
N MET A 15 -20.78 28.16 35.05
CA MET A 15 -22.10 27.86 35.65
C MET A 15 -22.38 28.75 36.89
N VAL A 16 -23.57 29.30 36.99
CA VAL A 16 -23.99 30.14 38.13
C VAL A 16 -25.34 29.69 38.68
N ARG A 17 -25.51 29.74 40.01
CA ARG A 17 -26.82 29.57 40.65
C ARG A 17 -27.45 30.93 40.93
N ARG A 18 -28.75 31.03 40.70
CA ARG A 18 -29.60 32.17 41.07
C ARG A 18 -30.61 31.70 42.12
N LYS A 19 -30.70 32.46 43.20
CA LYS A 19 -31.66 32.24 44.29
C LYS A 19 -32.71 33.34 44.25
N ARG A 20 -33.99 32.99 44.35
CA ARG A 20 -35.08 33.97 44.48
C ARG A 20 -36.06 33.54 45.57
N PRO A 21 -36.37 34.39 46.56
CA PRO A 21 -37.39 34.07 47.56
C PRO A 21 -38.77 34.02 46.90
N ARG A 22 -39.57 32.99 47.24
CA ARG A 22 -40.98 32.91 46.85
C ARG A 22 -41.86 33.47 47.97
N LYS A 23 -43.10 33.86 47.62
CA LYS A 23 -44.10 34.39 48.55
C LYS A 23 -44.43 33.44 49.72
N ASN A 24 -44.11 32.15 49.59
CA ASN A 24 -44.32 31.11 50.61
C ASN A 24 -43.09 30.79 51.47
N GLY A 25 -42.07 31.66 51.48
CA GLY A 25 -40.85 31.49 52.26
C GLY A 25 -39.84 30.47 51.69
N LYS A 26 -40.22 29.65 50.69
CA LYS A 26 -39.28 28.74 50.02
C LYS A 26 -38.40 29.49 49.02
N VAL A 27 -37.10 29.23 49.05
CA VAL A 27 -36.14 29.80 48.09
C VAL A 27 -36.13 28.96 46.81
N TRP A 28 -36.40 29.59 45.67
CA TRP A 28 -36.21 28.97 44.37
C TRP A 28 -34.75 29.03 43.96
N VAL A 29 -34.22 27.93 43.44
CA VAL A 29 -32.85 27.84 42.90
C VAL A 29 -32.95 27.49 41.42
N GLY A 30 -32.29 28.28 40.57
CA GLY A 30 -32.11 28.00 39.15
C GLY A 30 -30.64 28.06 38.76
N TYR A 31 -30.23 27.18 37.86
CA TYR A 31 -28.88 27.10 37.33
C TYR A 31 -28.83 27.68 35.92
N TYR A 32 -27.76 28.40 35.62
CA TYR A 32 -27.53 29.08 34.35
C TYR A 32 -26.08 28.87 33.89
N TYR A 33 -25.87 28.84 32.58
CA TYR A 33 -24.54 28.90 31.97
C TYR A 33 -24.30 30.32 31.46
N ARG A 34 -23.17 30.91 31.83
CA ARG A 34 -22.75 32.22 31.34
C ARG A 34 -21.74 32.02 30.21
N ASP A 35 -22.10 32.43 29.00
CA ASP A 35 -21.21 32.36 27.86
C ASP A 35 -20.09 33.42 27.91
N SER A 36 -19.16 33.36 26.96
CA SER A 36 -18.04 34.31 26.82
C SER A 36 -18.47 35.76 26.57
N THR A 37 -19.71 35.98 26.12
CA THR A 37 -20.32 37.31 25.92
C THR A 37 -21.03 37.83 27.16
N GLY A 38 -21.12 37.03 28.23
CA GLY A 38 -21.77 37.37 29.48
C GLY A 38 -23.27 37.07 29.53
N LYS A 39 -23.86 36.48 28.48
CA LYS A 39 -25.28 36.13 28.43
C LYS A 39 -25.55 34.85 29.21
N GLU A 40 -26.64 34.84 29.98
CA GLU A 40 -27.03 33.68 30.81
C GLU A 40 -28.05 32.80 30.07
N ILE A 41 -27.68 31.54 29.82
CA ILE A 41 -28.52 30.49 29.24
C ILE A 41 -29.12 29.65 30.37
N PRO A 42 -30.45 29.50 30.47
CA PRO A 42 -31.10 28.74 31.54
C PRO A 42 -30.85 27.23 31.39
N LEU A 43 -30.31 26.60 32.45
CA LEU A 43 -30.05 25.15 32.49
C LEU A 43 -31.16 24.37 33.21
N GLY A 44 -31.86 25.01 34.15
CA GLY A 44 -32.99 24.45 34.91
C GLY A 44 -32.80 24.51 36.43
N GLY A 45 -33.71 23.91 37.20
CA GLY A 45 -33.66 23.93 38.67
C GLY A 45 -33.01 22.69 39.33
N ASP A 46 -32.69 21.67 38.54
CA ASP A 46 -32.05 20.43 39.00
C ASP A 46 -30.55 20.48 38.68
N LEU A 47 -29.70 20.28 39.70
CA LEU A 47 -28.25 20.41 39.57
C LEU A 47 -27.65 19.35 38.63
N SER A 48 -28.13 18.11 38.69
CA SER A 48 -27.60 17.00 37.89
C SER A 48 -27.94 17.20 36.41
N LYS A 49 -29.19 17.58 36.11
CA LYS A 49 -29.60 17.91 34.73
C LYS A 49 -28.91 19.16 34.20
N ALA A 50 -28.67 20.14 35.07
CA ALA A 50 -27.96 21.35 34.70
C ALA A 50 -26.47 21.10 34.41
N ARG A 51 -25.81 20.16 35.12
CA ARG A 51 -24.44 19.71 34.82
C ARG A 51 -24.33 19.01 33.47
N LEU A 52 -25.33 18.21 33.08
CA LEU A 52 -25.37 17.57 31.76
C LEU A 52 -25.48 18.61 30.63
N LYS A 53 -26.42 19.55 30.74
CA LYS A 53 -26.55 20.64 29.77
C LYS A 53 -25.35 21.58 29.74
N TRP A 54 -24.71 21.81 30.90
CA TRP A 54 -23.46 22.55 30.98
C TRP A 54 -22.35 21.85 30.20
N ALA A 55 -22.21 20.52 30.39
CA ALA A 55 -21.23 19.73 29.65
C ALA A 55 -21.49 19.77 28.14
N GLU A 56 -22.75 19.73 27.69
CA GLU A 56 -23.10 19.90 26.27
C GLU A 56 -22.74 21.28 25.71
N LEU A 57 -22.87 22.34 26.51
CA LEU A 57 -22.57 23.72 26.10
C LEU A 57 -21.07 24.05 26.11
N GLU A 58 -20.32 23.51 27.07
CA GLU A 58 -18.84 23.58 27.13
C GLU A 58 -18.18 22.61 26.15
N SER A 59 -18.85 21.51 25.79
CA SER A 59 -18.40 20.59 24.76
C SER A 59 -18.48 21.18 23.34
N LYS A 60 -18.65 22.50 23.18
CA LYS A 60 -18.74 23.11 21.86
C LYS A 60 -17.39 23.42 21.24
N GLU A 61 -17.30 22.91 20.01
CA GLU A 61 -16.22 22.98 19.03
C GLU A 61 -15.02 22.09 19.40
N LYS A 62 -14.98 20.91 18.75
CA LYS A 62 -13.71 20.21 18.53
C LYS A 62 -12.71 21.28 18.12
N PRO A 63 -11.58 21.44 18.83
CA PRO A 63 -10.64 22.52 18.55
C PRO A 63 -10.44 22.65 17.04
N ALA A 64 -10.60 23.86 16.49
CA ALA A 64 -10.55 24.07 15.04
C ALA A 64 -9.28 23.44 14.41
N ASP A 65 -8.18 23.46 15.15
CA ASP A 65 -6.91 22.82 14.78
C ASP A 65 -7.01 21.29 14.56
N LEU A 66 -7.92 20.61 15.26
CA LEU A 66 -8.17 19.17 15.12
C LEU A 66 -9.07 18.83 13.93
N THR A 67 -9.86 19.78 13.44
CA THR A 67 -10.71 19.60 12.25
C THR A 67 -10.04 20.10 10.98
N MET A 68 -8.89 20.79 11.08
CA MET A 68 -8.03 21.11 9.95
C MET A 68 -7.31 19.85 9.43
N MET A 69 -7.25 19.71 8.11
CA MET A 69 -6.58 18.57 7.47
C MET A 69 -5.11 18.44 7.81
N LYS A 70 -4.40 19.56 8.05
CA LYS A 70 -3.02 19.51 8.54
C LYS A 70 -2.90 18.67 9.81
N GLY A 71 -3.72 18.96 10.82
CA GLY A 71 -3.73 18.23 12.09
C GLY A 71 -4.13 16.76 11.92
N ILE A 72 -5.08 16.50 11.01
CA ILE A 72 -5.52 15.14 10.67
C ILE A 72 -4.40 14.34 9.99
N PHE A 73 -3.68 14.93 9.03
CA PHE A 73 -2.54 14.28 8.39
C PHE A 73 -1.41 14.02 9.37
N ASP A 74 -1.11 14.97 10.25
CA ASP A 74 -0.06 14.81 11.26
C ASP A 74 -0.39 13.66 12.24
N ARG A 75 -1.65 13.60 12.70
CA ARG A 75 -2.15 12.47 13.49
C ARG A 75 -2.07 11.14 12.71
N TYR A 76 -2.43 11.14 11.43
CA TYR A 76 -2.35 9.95 10.58
C TYR A 76 -0.92 9.44 10.38
N VAL A 77 0.03 10.36 10.19
CA VAL A 77 1.47 10.06 10.12
C VAL A 77 1.97 9.45 11.43
N ARG A 78 1.52 9.95 12.57
CA ARG A 78 1.92 9.45 13.89
C ARG A 78 1.30 8.09 14.24
N ASP A 79 -0.01 7.94 14.05
CA ASP A 79 -0.77 6.85 14.68
C ASP A 79 -1.07 5.69 13.72
N VAL A 80 -1.05 5.92 12.41
CA VAL A 80 -1.51 4.96 11.40
C VAL A 80 -0.38 4.48 10.49
N ILE A 81 0.45 5.39 9.96
CA ILE A 81 1.53 5.02 9.04
C ILE A 81 2.53 4.01 9.67
N PRO A 82 3.02 4.18 10.91
CA PRO A 82 4.04 3.29 11.48
C PRO A 82 3.59 1.85 11.65
N LYS A 83 2.28 1.60 11.68
CA LYS A 83 1.68 0.26 11.76
C LYS A 83 1.63 -0.47 10.42
N LYS A 84 1.90 0.21 9.31
CA LYS A 84 1.91 -0.38 7.95
C LYS A 84 3.29 -0.93 7.60
N GLY A 85 3.38 -1.82 6.62
CA GLY A 85 4.68 -2.34 6.16
C GLY A 85 5.57 -1.22 5.60
N GLU A 86 6.90 -1.29 5.82
CA GLU A 86 7.86 -0.21 5.53
C GLU A 86 7.71 0.42 4.13
N ARG A 87 7.48 -0.42 3.10
CA ARG A 87 7.29 0.08 1.73
C ARG A 87 6.03 0.95 1.63
N THR A 88 4.93 0.49 2.22
CA THR A 88 3.66 1.23 2.28
C THR A 88 3.82 2.51 3.09
N GLN A 89 4.65 2.52 4.14
CA GLN A 89 4.95 3.75 4.87
C GLN A 89 5.59 4.80 3.96
N LYS A 90 6.65 4.42 3.23
CA LYS A 90 7.33 5.30 2.27
C LYS A 90 6.40 5.79 1.17
N ASP A 91 5.55 4.91 0.64
CA ASP A 91 4.58 5.27 -0.40
C ASP A 91 3.52 6.26 0.14
N ASN A 92 2.95 6.03 1.32
CA ASN A 92 1.98 6.93 1.93
C ASN A 92 2.59 8.30 2.28
N LEU A 93 3.83 8.34 2.79
CA LEU A 93 4.52 9.60 3.08
C LEU A 93 4.76 10.42 1.81
N ALA A 94 5.11 9.75 0.71
CA ALA A 94 5.26 10.41 -0.59
C ALA A 94 3.92 10.92 -1.15
N GLU A 95 2.83 10.19 -0.92
CA GLU A 95 1.46 10.60 -1.30
C GLU A 95 0.98 11.79 -0.46
N LEU A 96 1.19 11.78 0.86
CA LEU A 96 0.88 12.93 1.72
C LEU A 96 1.65 14.17 1.29
N LYS A 97 2.93 14.04 0.91
CA LYS A 97 3.71 15.18 0.39
C LYS A 97 3.02 15.85 -0.81
N GLN A 98 2.25 15.11 -1.61
CA GLN A 98 1.50 15.65 -2.75
C GLN A 98 0.11 16.18 -2.37
N LEU A 99 -0.51 15.68 -1.31
CA LEU A 99 -1.82 16.12 -0.85
C LEU A 99 -1.74 17.41 -0.02
N ARG A 100 -0.72 17.52 0.84
CA ARG A 100 -0.54 18.63 1.79
C ARG A 100 -0.68 20.03 1.18
N PRO A 101 -0.05 20.35 0.03
CA PRO A 101 -0.12 21.72 -0.53
C PRO A 101 -1.54 22.20 -0.82
N MET A 102 -2.46 21.30 -1.17
CA MET A 102 -3.84 21.66 -1.49
C MET A 102 -4.77 21.53 -0.28
N PHE A 103 -4.53 20.57 0.60
CA PHE A 103 -5.49 20.21 1.64
C PHE A 103 -5.12 20.71 3.03
N ASP A 104 -3.86 20.99 3.37
CA ASP A 104 -3.45 21.30 4.76
C ASP A 104 -4.26 22.42 5.41
N GLY A 105 -4.52 23.50 4.67
CA GLY A 105 -5.26 24.67 5.14
C GLY A 105 -6.78 24.53 5.12
N ALA A 106 -7.32 23.39 4.66
CA ALA A 106 -8.76 23.18 4.56
C ALA A 106 -9.29 22.49 5.83
N PRO A 107 -10.43 22.95 6.39
CA PRO A 107 -11.24 22.14 7.30
C PRO A 107 -11.70 20.85 6.62
N ILE A 108 -11.74 19.74 7.35
CA ILE A 108 -12.17 18.45 6.80
C ILE A 108 -13.57 18.52 6.18
N ASP A 109 -14.48 19.26 6.82
CA ASP A 109 -15.86 19.41 6.38
C ASP A 109 -16.00 20.34 5.18
N SER A 110 -14.98 21.11 4.78
CA SER A 110 -15.04 21.94 3.58
C SER A 110 -14.60 21.19 2.32
N ILE A 111 -14.05 19.98 2.43
CA ILE A 111 -13.60 19.19 1.27
C ILE A 111 -14.80 18.64 0.52
N THR A 112 -14.92 19.01 -0.75
CA THR A 112 -15.96 18.51 -1.65
C THR A 112 -15.41 17.54 -2.69
N PRO A 113 -16.26 16.69 -3.30
CA PRO A 113 -15.86 15.87 -4.44
C PRO A 113 -15.27 16.68 -5.61
N ALA A 114 -15.74 17.91 -5.81
CA ALA A 114 -15.22 18.82 -6.83
C ALA A 114 -13.77 19.22 -6.57
N ASN A 115 -13.39 19.48 -5.32
CA ASN A 115 -11.99 19.79 -4.96
C ASN A 115 -11.07 18.61 -5.30
N ILE A 116 -11.51 17.38 -4.99
CA ILE A 116 -10.72 16.17 -5.23
C ILE A 116 -10.65 15.84 -6.73
N ALA A 117 -11.73 16.06 -7.48
CA ALA A 117 -11.71 15.94 -8.94
C ALA A 117 -10.76 16.97 -9.57
N GLY A 118 -10.77 18.22 -9.10
CA GLY A 118 -9.81 19.25 -9.50
C GLY A 118 -8.37 18.83 -9.24
N TYR A 119 -8.08 18.27 -8.05
CA TYR A 119 -6.76 17.70 -7.73
C TYR A 119 -6.35 16.59 -8.72
N ARG A 120 -7.26 15.63 -8.98
CA ARG A 120 -7.04 14.52 -9.91
C ARG A 120 -6.66 15.02 -11.30
N ASP A 121 -7.37 16.03 -11.78
CA ASP A 121 -7.26 16.53 -13.15
C ASP A 121 -6.02 17.39 -13.34
N ALA A 122 -5.65 18.20 -12.33
CA ALA A 122 -4.41 18.98 -12.31
C ALA A 122 -3.15 18.11 -12.21
N ARG A 123 -3.25 16.92 -11.61
CA ARG A 123 -2.09 16.03 -11.44
C ARG A 123 -1.63 15.46 -12.80
N THR A 124 -0.36 15.66 -13.14
CA THR A 124 0.26 15.11 -14.37
C THR A 124 0.44 13.60 -14.29
N ALA A 125 0.91 13.09 -13.15
CA ALA A 125 1.06 11.66 -12.90
C ALA A 125 -0.30 10.99 -12.58
N LYS A 126 -1.09 10.69 -13.62
CA LYS A 126 -2.48 10.22 -13.50
C LYS A 126 -2.68 8.99 -12.61
N VAL A 127 -1.78 8.01 -12.68
CA VAL A 127 -1.84 6.81 -11.82
C VAL A 127 -1.51 7.16 -10.37
N ARG A 128 -0.57 8.07 -10.13
CA ARG A 128 -0.23 8.53 -8.76
C ARG A 128 -1.37 9.31 -8.14
N ALA A 129 -2.07 10.12 -8.93
CA ALA A 129 -3.29 10.81 -8.49
C ALA A 129 -4.32 9.84 -7.90
N ASN A 130 -4.56 8.69 -8.56
CA ASN A 130 -5.47 7.67 -8.02
C ASN A 130 -5.01 7.11 -6.67
N ARG A 131 -3.70 6.95 -6.46
CA ARG A 131 -3.12 6.45 -5.20
C ARG A 131 -3.22 7.50 -4.10
N GLU A 132 -2.90 8.75 -4.43
CA GLU A 132 -3.04 9.92 -3.54
C GLU A 132 -4.50 10.07 -3.08
N ILE A 133 -5.47 9.98 -4.00
CA ILE A 133 -6.90 10.03 -3.66
C ILE A 133 -7.34 8.83 -2.81
N ALA A 134 -6.80 7.63 -3.07
CA ALA A 134 -7.08 6.47 -2.24
C ALA A 134 -6.56 6.64 -0.80
N LEU A 135 -5.39 7.28 -0.64
CA LEU A 135 -4.88 7.64 0.68
C LEU A 135 -5.74 8.70 1.35
N LEU A 136 -6.13 9.76 0.63
CA LEU A 136 -7.03 10.79 1.15
C LEU A 136 -8.36 10.20 1.62
N SER A 137 -8.94 9.28 0.82
CA SER A 137 -10.15 8.55 1.19
C SER A 137 -9.98 7.78 2.49
N HIS A 138 -8.86 7.06 2.66
CA HIS A 138 -8.57 6.36 3.90
C HIS A 138 -8.37 7.32 5.09
N VAL A 139 -7.66 8.43 4.89
CA VAL A 139 -7.48 9.47 5.93
C VAL A 139 -8.84 10.01 6.37
N PHE A 140 -9.74 10.30 5.43
CA PHE A 140 -11.07 10.81 5.73
C PHE A 140 -11.89 9.82 6.56
N ASN A 141 -11.84 8.52 6.23
CA ASN A 141 -12.49 7.49 7.04
C ASN A 141 -11.88 7.39 8.45
N MET A 142 -10.55 7.46 8.58
CA MET A 142 -9.92 7.51 9.92
C MET A 142 -10.36 8.73 10.72
N ALA A 143 -10.48 9.89 10.08
CA ALA A 143 -10.97 11.10 10.73
C ALA A 143 -12.43 10.96 11.20
N ARG A 144 -13.27 10.22 10.46
CA ARG A 144 -14.61 9.84 10.91
C ARG A 144 -14.56 8.93 12.15
N GLU A 145 -13.73 7.89 12.14
CA GLU A 145 -13.54 7.00 13.29
C GLU A 145 -13.00 7.74 14.54
N TRP A 146 -12.19 8.77 14.32
CA TRP A 146 -11.71 9.65 15.38
C TRP A 146 -12.75 10.67 15.86
N GLY A 147 -13.97 10.63 15.29
CA GLY A 147 -15.04 11.55 15.61
C GLY A 147 -14.73 12.99 15.20
N LEU A 148 -13.90 13.23 14.18
CA LEU A 148 -13.56 14.59 13.73
C LEU A 148 -14.57 15.14 12.72
N THR A 149 -15.20 14.27 11.92
CA THR A 149 -16.28 14.61 10.99
C THR A 149 -17.37 13.53 11.00
N GLU A 150 -18.61 13.94 10.77
CA GLU A 150 -19.75 13.05 10.54
C GLU A 150 -20.10 12.93 9.05
N ARG A 151 -19.49 13.76 8.19
CA ARG A 151 -19.79 13.79 6.75
C ARG A 151 -19.40 12.47 6.09
N GLU A 152 -20.12 12.15 5.02
CA GLU A 152 -19.71 11.07 4.13
C GLU A 152 -18.37 11.39 3.47
N ASN A 153 -17.65 10.33 3.12
CA ASN A 153 -16.32 10.46 2.54
C ASN A 153 -16.42 11.06 1.12
N PRO A 154 -15.91 12.29 0.88
CA PRO A 154 -16.06 12.99 -0.39
C PRO A 154 -15.27 12.34 -1.53
N CYS A 155 -14.35 11.42 -1.22
CA CYS A 155 -13.65 10.64 -2.25
C CYS A 155 -14.50 9.50 -2.84
N GLN A 156 -15.60 9.12 -2.17
CA GLN A 156 -16.51 8.10 -2.69
C GLN A 156 -17.24 8.59 -3.94
N GLY A 157 -17.44 7.71 -4.91
CA GLY A 157 -18.07 8.05 -6.19
C GLY A 157 -17.18 8.83 -7.18
N ILE A 158 -15.97 9.26 -6.79
CA ILE A 158 -15.07 9.95 -7.71
C ILE A 158 -14.50 8.98 -8.74
N ARG A 159 -14.73 9.29 -10.02
CA ARG A 159 -14.14 8.55 -11.13
C ARG A 159 -12.61 8.59 -11.06
N LYS A 160 -11.98 7.43 -11.12
CA LYS A 160 -10.53 7.30 -11.18
C LYS A 160 -10.00 7.50 -12.60
N ASN A 161 -8.75 7.93 -12.73
CA ASN A 161 -8.05 7.90 -14.00
C ASN A 161 -7.94 6.45 -14.49
N LYS A 162 -8.10 6.23 -15.79
CA LYS A 162 -7.96 4.89 -16.39
C LYS A 162 -6.51 4.41 -16.20
N GLU A 163 -6.35 3.26 -15.55
CA GLU A 163 -5.04 2.61 -15.41
C GLU A 163 -4.97 1.48 -16.44
N THR A 164 -4.03 1.57 -17.38
CA THR A 164 -3.73 0.46 -18.29
C THR A 164 -2.64 -0.39 -17.64
N PRO A 165 -2.90 -1.68 -17.32
CA PRO A 165 -1.86 -2.57 -16.87
C PRO A 165 -0.74 -2.65 -17.90
N ARG A 166 0.51 -2.76 -17.42
CA ARG A 166 1.64 -3.03 -18.30
C ARG A 166 1.39 -4.35 -19.03
N ASP A 167 1.53 -4.33 -20.36
CA ASP A 167 1.40 -5.50 -21.22
C ASP A 167 2.71 -5.73 -21.96
N TYR A 168 3.49 -6.69 -21.48
CA TYR A 168 4.82 -6.99 -22.01
C TYR A 168 5.09 -8.49 -21.89
N TYR A 169 5.46 -9.11 -23.01
CA TYR A 169 5.89 -10.50 -23.10
C TYR A 169 7.35 -10.58 -23.56
N ALA A 170 8.19 -11.19 -22.73
CA ALA A 170 9.56 -11.49 -23.10
C ALA A 170 9.60 -12.81 -23.87
N ASN A 171 9.54 -12.73 -25.20
CA ASN A 171 9.72 -13.89 -26.07
C ASN A 171 11.15 -14.45 -25.96
N ALA A 172 11.41 -15.59 -26.63
CA ALA A 172 12.72 -16.25 -26.60
C ALA A 172 13.86 -15.29 -27.00
N ALA A 173 13.74 -14.59 -28.13
CA ALA A 173 14.77 -13.64 -28.58
C ALA A 173 15.16 -12.58 -27.54
N VAL A 174 14.18 -11.97 -26.86
CA VAL A 174 14.45 -10.99 -25.79
C VAL A 174 15.05 -11.67 -24.55
N TRP A 175 14.51 -12.83 -24.17
CA TRP A 175 15.00 -13.60 -23.03
C TRP A 175 16.47 -13.98 -23.24
N ASP A 176 16.79 -14.61 -24.36
CA ASP A 176 18.11 -15.12 -24.70
C ASP A 176 19.14 -13.99 -24.82
N ALA A 177 18.75 -12.83 -25.38
CA ALA A 177 19.62 -11.67 -25.46
C ALA A 177 20.04 -11.16 -24.07
N VAL A 178 19.10 -11.02 -23.14
CA VAL A 178 19.41 -10.57 -21.77
C VAL A 178 20.12 -11.67 -20.98
N TYR A 179 19.67 -12.92 -21.10
CA TYR A 179 20.26 -14.07 -20.44
C TYR A 179 21.72 -14.26 -20.87
N GLY A 180 22.03 -14.11 -22.16
CA GLY A 180 23.39 -14.19 -22.70
C GLY A 180 24.36 -13.16 -22.11
N MET A 181 23.86 -11.99 -21.71
CA MET A 181 24.65 -10.90 -21.10
C MET A 181 24.65 -10.93 -19.57
N ALA A 182 23.84 -11.80 -18.96
CA ALA A 182 23.68 -11.88 -17.52
C ALA A 182 24.86 -12.58 -16.84
N GLU A 183 25.29 -12.04 -15.70
CA GLU A 183 26.24 -12.71 -14.78
C GLU A 183 25.58 -13.98 -14.19
N PRO A 184 26.36 -14.99 -13.76
CA PRO A 184 25.83 -16.28 -13.30
C PRO A 184 24.71 -16.16 -12.25
N GLU A 185 24.88 -15.31 -11.24
CA GLU A 185 23.87 -15.17 -10.19
C GLU A 185 22.60 -14.47 -10.70
N LEU A 186 22.70 -13.66 -11.77
CA LEU A 186 21.52 -13.07 -12.40
C LEU A 186 20.76 -14.10 -13.24
N LYS A 187 21.47 -14.99 -13.95
CA LYS A 187 20.86 -16.12 -14.66
C LYS A 187 20.06 -17.00 -13.71
N GLU A 188 20.66 -17.37 -12.57
CA GLU A 188 19.97 -18.13 -11.52
C GLU A 188 18.72 -17.40 -11.01
N ALA A 189 18.79 -16.08 -10.83
CA ALA A 189 17.62 -15.31 -10.43
C ALA A 189 16.53 -15.33 -11.50
N MET A 190 16.90 -15.24 -12.78
CA MET A 190 15.97 -15.37 -13.91
C MET A 190 15.31 -16.74 -13.92
N ASP A 191 16.10 -17.81 -13.79
CA ASP A 191 15.64 -19.19 -13.84
C ASP A 191 14.74 -19.52 -12.64
N LEU A 192 15.14 -19.14 -11.42
CA LEU A 192 14.28 -19.24 -10.22
C LEU A 192 12.99 -18.45 -10.41
N GLY A 193 13.06 -17.20 -10.91
CA GLY A 193 11.89 -16.37 -11.12
C GLY A 193 10.92 -16.94 -12.16
N TYR A 194 11.45 -17.60 -13.19
CA TYR A 194 10.68 -18.23 -14.26
C TYR A 194 10.05 -19.55 -13.78
N LEU A 195 10.85 -20.48 -13.26
CA LEU A 195 10.40 -21.81 -12.84
C LEU A 195 9.44 -21.77 -11.65
N THR A 196 9.60 -20.80 -10.75
CA THR A 196 8.70 -20.66 -9.58
C THR A 196 7.56 -19.67 -9.82
N GLY A 197 7.65 -18.84 -10.86
CA GLY A 197 6.71 -17.75 -11.13
C GLY A 197 6.63 -16.69 -10.03
N GLN A 198 7.57 -16.61 -9.08
CA GLN A 198 7.46 -15.75 -7.89
C GLN A 198 7.84 -14.28 -8.14
N ARG A 199 7.51 -13.40 -7.20
CA ARG A 199 7.84 -11.96 -7.33
C ARG A 199 9.33 -11.75 -7.09
N PRO A 200 9.95 -10.70 -7.67
CA PRO A 200 11.40 -10.49 -7.54
C PRO A 200 11.86 -10.41 -6.07
N ALA A 201 11.04 -9.84 -5.19
CA ALA A 201 11.34 -9.74 -3.77
C ALA A 201 11.26 -11.08 -3.02
N ASP A 202 10.45 -12.02 -3.52
CA ASP A 202 10.32 -13.37 -2.97
C ASP A 202 11.45 -14.28 -3.50
N VAL A 203 11.86 -14.10 -4.77
CA VAL A 203 12.97 -14.85 -5.40
C VAL A 203 14.30 -14.61 -4.68
N ILE A 204 14.66 -13.35 -4.39
CA ILE A 204 15.95 -13.01 -3.76
C ILE A 204 16.10 -13.47 -2.31
N VAL A 205 15.04 -13.96 -1.68
CA VAL A 205 15.07 -14.46 -0.29
C VAL A 205 14.95 -15.97 -0.19
N MET A 206 14.87 -16.68 -1.31
CA MET A 206 14.83 -18.14 -1.36
C MET A 206 16.10 -18.76 -0.77
N ARG A 207 15.92 -19.84 0.00
CA ARG A 207 16.98 -20.53 0.74
C ARG A 207 17.00 -22.02 0.40
N LYS A 208 18.15 -22.64 0.61
CA LYS A 208 18.29 -24.11 0.49
C LYS A 208 17.47 -24.86 1.53
N ASP A 209 17.23 -24.25 2.69
CA ASP A 209 16.42 -24.84 3.76
C ASP A 209 14.90 -24.79 3.45
N ASP A 210 14.50 -24.17 2.32
CA ASP A 210 13.11 -24.18 1.85
C ASP A 210 12.75 -25.47 1.09
N VAL A 211 13.67 -26.44 1.01
CA VAL A 211 13.44 -27.76 0.42
C VAL A 211 12.90 -28.73 1.47
N GLU A 212 11.76 -29.35 1.19
CA GLU A 212 11.15 -30.39 2.01
C GLU A 212 10.67 -31.55 1.13
N GLY A 213 11.40 -32.67 1.15
CA GLY A 213 11.16 -33.81 0.26
C GLY A 213 11.22 -33.38 -1.21
N ASP A 214 10.19 -33.71 -1.99
CA ASP A 214 10.07 -33.35 -3.40
C ASP A 214 9.52 -31.93 -3.64
N TYR A 215 9.41 -31.11 -2.59
CA TYR A 215 8.82 -29.77 -2.67
C TYR A 215 9.80 -28.66 -2.35
N PHE A 216 9.68 -27.58 -3.11
CA PHE A 216 10.24 -26.28 -2.77
C PHE A 216 9.16 -25.38 -2.17
N LEU A 217 9.36 -25.01 -0.90
CA LEU A 217 8.42 -24.21 -0.12
C LEU A 217 8.59 -22.72 -0.40
N VAL A 218 7.50 -22.02 -0.66
CA VAL A 218 7.52 -20.55 -0.85
C VAL A 218 6.46 -19.90 0.03
N THR A 219 6.87 -18.93 0.84
CA THR A 219 5.94 -18.02 1.53
C THR A 219 6.03 -16.63 0.94
N GLN A 220 4.98 -16.19 0.23
CA GLN A 220 4.97 -14.89 -0.45
C GLN A 220 4.96 -13.74 0.56
N GLY A 221 5.90 -12.80 0.44
CA GLY A 221 6.03 -11.68 1.39
C GLY A 221 4.84 -10.72 1.36
N LYS A 222 4.24 -10.49 0.18
CA LYS A 222 3.14 -9.52 0.00
C LYS A 222 1.79 -10.04 0.51
N THR A 223 1.46 -11.29 0.21
CA THR A 223 0.13 -11.89 0.46
C THR A 223 0.16 -12.91 1.59
N ARG A 224 1.34 -13.32 2.05
CA ARG A 224 1.56 -14.38 3.06
C ARG A 224 1.07 -15.77 2.66
N LEU A 225 0.73 -15.96 1.38
CA LEU A 225 0.33 -17.27 0.88
C LEU A 225 1.53 -18.22 0.89
N LYS A 226 1.28 -19.45 1.33
CA LYS A 226 2.25 -20.56 1.32
C LYS A 226 1.99 -21.46 0.12
N LEU A 227 3.05 -21.81 -0.60
CA LEU A 227 3.03 -22.66 -1.77
C LEU A 227 4.05 -23.78 -1.59
N ARG A 228 3.76 -24.93 -2.19
CA ARG A 228 4.69 -26.07 -2.33
C ARG A 228 4.82 -26.35 -3.82
N ILE A 229 6.00 -26.13 -4.38
CA ILE A 229 6.26 -26.29 -5.81
C ILE A 229 7.00 -27.61 -6.00
N LEU A 230 6.47 -28.49 -6.84
CA LEU A 230 7.09 -29.80 -7.12
C LEU A 230 8.46 -29.61 -7.79
N MET A 231 9.46 -30.33 -7.29
CA MET A 231 10.81 -30.42 -7.84
C MET A 231 11.06 -31.70 -8.64
N CYS A 232 10.13 -32.65 -8.56
CA CYS A 232 10.17 -33.93 -9.27
C CYS A 232 8.84 -34.14 -10.02
N THR A 233 8.90 -34.84 -11.15
CA THR A 233 7.77 -35.44 -11.84
C THR A 233 7.87 -36.96 -11.76
N GLU A 234 6.93 -37.69 -12.36
CA GLU A 234 7.01 -39.15 -12.48
C GLU A 234 8.28 -39.62 -13.23
N GLU A 235 8.86 -38.75 -14.06
CA GLU A 235 10.08 -39.00 -14.84
C GLU A 235 11.37 -38.67 -14.07
N GLY A 236 11.27 -38.16 -12.83
CA GLY A 236 12.40 -37.81 -11.98
C GLY A 236 12.56 -36.31 -11.70
N GLU A 237 13.80 -35.87 -11.46
CA GLU A 237 14.13 -34.47 -11.13
C GLU A 237 13.75 -33.52 -12.28
N ASN A 238 12.89 -32.54 -12.01
CA ASN A 238 12.50 -31.53 -12.99
C ASN A 238 13.50 -30.35 -13.02
N SER A 239 13.28 -29.41 -13.93
CA SER A 239 14.19 -28.25 -14.10
C SER A 239 14.38 -27.42 -12.83
N LEU A 240 13.36 -27.32 -11.95
CA LEU A 240 13.47 -26.60 -10.68
C LEU A 240 14.32 -27.37 -9.67
N GLY A 241 14.09 -28.68 -9.52
CA GLY A 241 14.90 -29.54 -8.66
C GLY A 241 16.38 -29.48 -9.03
N ARG A 242 16.66 -29.65 -10.33
CA ARG A 242 18.03 -29.57 -10.87
C ARG A 242 18.70 -28.24 -10.55
N LEU A 243 18.01 -27.12 -10.82
CA LEU A 243 18.54 -25.79 -10.56
C LEU A 243 18.84 -25.59 -9.07
N ILE A 244 17.93 -25.98 -8.18
CA ILE A 244 18.13 -25.85 -6.73
C ILE A 244 19.31 -26.69 -6.27
N ARG A 245 19.43 -27.93 -6.77
CA ARG A 245 20.54 -28.83 -6.46
C ARG A 245 21.87 -28.24 -6.91
N GLU A 246 21.98 -27.82 -8.17
CA GLU A 246 23.20 -27.21 -8.73
C GLU A 246 23.62 -25.95 -7.96
N ILE A 247 22.66 -25.07 -7.63
CA ILE A 247 22.94 -23.87 -6.83
C ILE A 247 23.41 -24.25 -5.43
N THR A 248 22.77 -25.24 -4.80
CA THR A 248 23.09 -25.66 -3.43
C THR A 248 24.47 -26.32 -3.35
N GLU A 249 24.81 -27.18 -4.31
CA GLU A 249 26.12 -27.81 -4.43
C GLU A 249 27.23 -26.76 -4.62
N ARG A 250 27.03 -25.81 -5.53
CA ARG A 250 27.99 -24.71 -5.77
C ARG A 250 28.16 -23.82 -4.54
N ASN A 251 27.09 -23.58 -3.80
CA ASN A 251 27.08 -22.74 -2.61
C ASN A 251 27.51 -23.48 -1.34
N ALA A 252 27.84 -24.78 -1.41
CA ALA A 252 28.12 -25.62 -0.24
C ALA A 252 29.27 -25.07 0.63
N GLY A 253 30.27 -24.43 0.02
CA GLY A 253 31.40 -23.81 0.73
C GLY A 253 31.08 -22.49 1.45
N HIS A 254 29.87 -21.93 1.27
CA HIS A 254 29.46 -20.67 1.90
C HIS A 254 28.55 -20.89 3.12
N VAL A 255 28.71 -20.06 4.14
CA VAL A 255 27.88 -20.09 5.37
C VAL A 255 26.42 -19.69 5.08
N SER A 256 26.21 -18.84 4.07
CA SER A 256 24.88 -18.35 3.70
C SER A 256 23.96 -19.49 3.24
N LYS A 257 22.71 -19.46 3.71
CA LYS A 257 21.65 -20.39 3.32
C LYS A 257 20.85 -19.93 2.10
N TYR A 258 21.02 -18.69 1.66
CA TYR A 258 20.34 -18.16 0.48
C TYR A 258 20.83 -18.85 -0.79
N LEU A 259 19.93 -19.07 -1.75
CA LEU A 259 20.29 -19.63 -3.06
C LEU A 259 21.08 -18.60 -3.89
N LEU A 260 20.64 -17.35 -3.87
CA LEU A 260 21.25 -16.27 -4.64
C LEU A 260 22.32 -15.55 -3.81
N ILE A 261 23.57 -15.98 -3.92
CA ILE A 261 24.74 -15.39 -3.25
C ILE A 261 25.83 -15.04 -4.27
N ASN A 262 26.62 -14.02 -3.98
CA ASN A 262 27.80 -13.72 -4.78
C ASN A 262 28.98 -14.65 -4.42
N ARG A 263 30.09 -14.54 -5.18
CA ARG A 263 31.34 -15.27 -4.95
C ARG A 263 31.95 -15.17 -3.53
N HIS A 264 31.50 -14.20 -2.73
CA HIS A 264 31.95 -14.00 -1.34
C HIS A 264 30.93 -14.50 -0.32
N GLY A 265 29.89 -15.22 -0.75
CA GLY A 265 28.82 -15.73 0.10
C GLY A 265 27.80 -14.68 0.56
N LYS A 266 27.87 -13.44 0.06
CA LYS A 266 26.90 -12.39 0.40
C LYS A 266 25.64 -12.54 -0.43
N ARG A 267 24.48 -12.55 0.22
CA ARG A 267 23.18 -12.68 -0.45
C ARG A 267 22.88 -11.53 -1.40
N MET A 268 22.14 -11.82 -2.46
CA MET A 268 21.65 -10.83 -3.39
C MET A 268 20.60 -9.93 -2.74
N THR A 269 20.82 -8.62 -2.83
CA THR A 269 19.85 -7.61 -2.38
C THR A 269 19.01 -7.11 -3.54
N LYS A 270 17.88 -6.44 -3.25
CA LYS A 270 17.06 -5.78 -4.27
C LYS A 270 17.85 -4.77 -5.10
N GLY A 271 18.77 -4.04 -4.47
CA GLY A 271 19.64 -3.07 -5.16
C GLY A 271 20.60 -3.77 -6.12
N MET A 272 21.23 -4.86 -5.67
CA MET A 272 22.12 -5.67 -6.51
C MET A 272 21.38 -6.29 -7.71
N LEU A 273 20.21 -6.88 -7.48
CA LEU A 273 19.40 -7.45 -8.57
C LEU A 273 19.08 -6.39 -9.62
N ARG A 274 18.62 -5.20 -9.18
CA ARG A 274 18.32 -4.10 -10.09
C ARG A 274 19.54 -3.68 -10.90
N LEU A 275 20.67 -3.43 -10.24
CA LEU A 275 21.89 -2.97 -10.90
C LEU A 275 22.39 -4.00 -11.93
N ARG A 276 22.42 -5.29 -11.55
CA ARG A 276 22.81 -6.38 -12.45
C ARG A 276 21.86 -6.52 -13.64
N TRP A 277 20.55 -6.40 -13.41
CA TRP A 277 19.54 -6.43 -14.46
C TRP A 277 19.70 -5.28 -15.45
N ASP A 278 19.85 -4.05 -14.95
CA ASP A 278 20.02 -2.85 -15.76
C ASP A 278 21.30 -2.98 -16.62
N LYS A 279 22.43 -3.40 -16.03
CA LYS A 279 23.69 -3.66 -16.74
C LYS A 279 23.58 -4.74 -17.82
N ALA A 280 22.92 -5.87 -17.54
CA ALA A 280 22.76 -6.95 -18.51
C ALA A 280 21.90 -6.50 -19.70
N ARG A 281 20.83 -5.75 -19.44
CA ARG A 281 19.99 -5.14 -20.48
C ARG A 281 20.73 -4.11 -21.32
N GLU A 282 21.49 -3.22 -20.71
CA GLU A 282 22.25 -2.19 -21.43
C GLU A 282 23.23 -2.83 -22.42
N LYS A 283 23.95 -3.88 -21.98
CA LYS A 283 24.82 -4.67 -22.86
C LYS A 283 24.04 -5.37 -23.99
N ALA A 284 22.90 -5.99 -23.66
CA ALA A 284 22.08 -6.68 -24.66
C ALA A 284 21.46 -5.70 -25.68
N CYS A 285 21.04 -4.51 -25.24
CA CYS A 285 20.59 -3.43 -26.12
C CYS A 285 21.70 -2.96 -27.04
N ALA A 286 22.90 -2.70 -26.51
CA ALA A 286 24.04 -2.25 -27.31
C ALA A 286 24.39 -3.29 -28.39
N LYS A 287 24.49 -4.57 -28.01
CA LYS A 287 24.73 -5.66 -28.96
C LYS A 287 23.66 -5.75 -30.05
N ALA A 288 22.38 -5.67 -29.70
CA ALA A 288 21.30 -5.71 -30.70
C ALA A 288 21.35 -4.52 -31.68
N ILE A 289 21.79 -3.34 -31.22
CA ILE A 289 22.00 -2.17 -32.09
C ILE A 289 23.20 -2.41 -33.02
N GLU A 290 24.31 -2.93 -32.50
CA GLU A 290 25.51 -3.28 -33.29
C GLU A 290 25.20 -4.32 -34.37
N GLU A 291 24.31 -5.28 -34.07
CA GLU A 291 23.82 -6.30 -35.01
C GLU A 291 22.73 -5.76 -35.98
N GLY A 292 22.35 -4.49 -35.88
CA GLY A 292 21.40 -3.85 -36.79
C GLY A 292 19.92 -4.11 -36.50
N ASP A 293 19.56 -4.57 -35.29
CA ASP A 293 18.16 -4.80 -34.87
C ASP A 293 17.72 -3.80 -33.76
N PRO A 294 17.41 -2.54 -34.14
CA PRO A 294 16.94 -1.53 -33.19
C PRO A 294 15.56 -1.87 -32.57
N LEU A 295 14.76 -2.71 -33.22
CA LEU A 295 13.46 -3.13 -32.70
C LEU A 295 13.63 -4.12 -31.55
N LEU A 296 14.54 -5.08 -31.69
CA LEU A 296 14.92 -5.97 -30.60
C LEU A 296 15.55 -5.18 -29.45
N ALA A 297 16.42 -4.22 -29.74
CA ALA A 297 17.02 -3.34 -28.72
C ALA A 297 15.94 -2.58 -27.92
N ALA A 298 14.93 -2.02 -28.60
CA ALA A 298 13.80 -1.36 -27.95
C ALA A 298 12.98 -2.33 -27.08
N LYS A 299 12.74 -3.56 -27.56
CA LYS A 299 12.07 -4.61 -26.76
C LYS A 299 12.90 -4.96 -25.53
N ILE A 300 14.20 -5.20 -25.66
CA ILE A 300 15.12 -5.49 -24.53
C ILE A 300 15.10 -4.35 -23.52
N GLY A 301 15.17 -3.09 -23.98
CA GLY A 301 15.09 -1.91 -23.12
C GLY A 301 13.75 -1.80 -22.39
N GLY A 302 12.69 -2.37 -22.95
CA GLY A 302 11.40 -2.56 -22.30
C GLY A 302 11.42 -3.61 -21.19
N PHE A 303 12.20 -4.70 -21.29
CA PHE A 303 12.07 -5.89 -20.45
C PHE A 303 12.42 -5.65 -18.97
N GLN A 304 11.47 -5.81 -18.04
CA GLN A 304 11.73 -5.69 -16.60
C GLN A 304 11.80 -7.07 -15.96
N PHE A 305 12.61 -7.25 -14.91
CA PHE A 305 12.70 -8.55 -14.21
C PHE A 305 11.33 -9.05 -13.71
N ARG A 306 10.42 -8.14 -13.33
CA ARG A 306 9.05 -8.50 -12.94
C ARG A 306 8.20 -9.08 -14.08
N ASP A 307 8.62 -8.91 -15.33
CA ASP A 307 7.95 -9.45 -16.52
C ASP A 307 8.29 -10.94 -16.74
N ILE A 308 9.25 -11.51 -15.99
CA ILE A 308 9.51 -12.96 -15.96
C ILE A 308 8.31 -13.72 -15.41
N ARG A 309 7.66 -13.18 -14.38
CA ARG A 309 6.46 -13.79 -13.78
C ARG A 309 5.29 -13.93 -14.76
N PRO A 310 4.86 -12.90 -15.51
CA PRO A 310 3.85 -13.08 -16.56
C PRO A 310 4.35 -13.91 -17.74
N LYS A 311 5.66 -13.96 -18.06
CA LYS A 311 6.20 -14.93 -19.03
C LYS A 311 5.91 -16.36 -18.57
N ALA A 312 6.31 -16.72 -17.35
CA ALA A 312 6.04 -18.04 -16.76
C ALA A 312 4.54 -18.40 -16.77
N ALA A 313 3.69 -17.48 -16.30
CA ALA A 313 2.24 -17.68 -16.30
C ALA A 313 1.64 -17.81 -17.72
N SER A 314 2.27 -17.22 -18.73
CA SER A 314 1.77 -17.27 -20.10
C SER A 314 2.09 -18.59 -20.79
N GLU A 315 3.22 -19.19 -20.43
CA GLU A 315 3.74 -20.42 -21.03
C GLU A 315 3.20 -21.69 -20.36
N ILE A 316 2.57 -21.57 -19.19
CA ILE A 316 1.77 -22.65 -18.61
C ILE A 316 0.42 -22.70 -19.33
N ILE A 317 0.10 -23.83 -19.96
CA ILE A 317 -1.12 -23.99 -20.78
C ILE A 317 -2.38 -23.78 -19.91
N ASP A 318 -2.51 -24.54 -18.82
CA ASP A 318 -3.67 -24.43 -17.93
C ASP A 318 -3.65 -23.15 -17.08
N ILE A 319 -4.78 -22.45 -17.04
CA ILE A 319 -4.89 -21.20 -16.29
C ILE A 319 -4.99 -21.44 -14.77
N GLY A 320 -5.52 -22.58 -14.35
CA GLY A 320 -5.59 -23.00 -12.96
C GLY A 320 -4.19 -23.21 -12.40
N ASP A 321 -3.36 -23.97 -13.09
CA ASP A 321 -1.96 -24.23 -12.72
C ASP A 321 -1.14 -22.94 -12.69
N ALA A 322 -1.27 -22.09 -13.71
CA ALA A 322 -0.63 -20.77 -13.73
C ALA A 322 -1.08 -19.91 -12.52
N SER A 323 -2.37 -19.93 -12.21
CA SER A 323 -2.93 -19.19 -11.06
C SER A 323 -2.43 -19.74 -9.73
N LEU A 324 -2.31 -21.07 -9.61
CA LEU A 324 -1.81 -21.75 -8.43
C LEU A 324 -0.33 -21.44 -8.18
N LEU A 325 0.51 -21.57 -9.21
CA LEU A 325 1.95 -21.26 -9.13
C LEU A 325 2.17 -19.80 -8.73
N LEU A 326 1.39 -18.88 -9.29
CA LEU A 326 1.47 -17.46 -8.93
C LEU A 326 0.86 -17.18 -7.55
N GLY A 327 0.10 -18.09 -6.96
CA GLY A 327 -0.54 -17.88 -5.67
C GLY A 327 -1.67 -16.85 -5.72
N HIS A 328 -2.48 -16.91 -6.77
CA HIS A 328 -3.68 -16.07 -6.90
C HIS A 328 -4.92 -16.86 -6.49
N SER A 329 -5.73 -16.27 -5.60
CA SER A 329 -6.98 -16.86 -5.14
C SER A 329 -8.07 -16.93 -6.21
N LYS A 330 -7.99 -16.11 -7.26
CA LYS A 330 -8.93 -16.10 -8.39
C LYS A 330 -8.16 -16.13 -9.71
N GLN A 331 -8.56 -17.01 -10.61
CA GLN A 331 -7.94 -17.14 -11.95
C GLN A 331 -8.08 -15.88 -12.81
N GLU A 332 -9.13 -15.06 -12.59
CA GLU A 332 -9.37 -13.84 -13.36
C GLU A 332 -8.20 -12.86 -13.33
N ILE A 333 -7.51 -12.72 -12.19
CA ILE A 333 -6.37 -11.81 -12.11
C ILE A 333 -5.20 -12.33 -12.95
N THR A 334 -4.99 -13.66 -12.97
CA THR A 334 -3.99 -14.32 -13.81
C THR A 334 -4.33 -14.11 -15.28
N LYS A 335 -5.59 -14.36 -15.66
CA LYS A 335 -6.08 -14.20 -17.04
C LYS A 335 -5.95 -12.77 -17.55
N ARG A 336 -6.33 -11.78 -16.74
CA ARG A 336 -6.34 -10.36 -17.15
C ARG A 336 -4.96 -9.69 -17.07
N VAL A 337 -4.16 -10.05 -16.07
CA VAL A 337 -2.94 -9.30 -15.71
C VAL A 337 -1.66 -10.07 -15.98
N TYR A 338 -1.69 -11.40 -16.12
CA TYR A 338 -0.47 -12.20 -16.24
C TYR A 338 -0.41 -13.06 -17.49
N ARG A 339 -1.53 -13.31 -18.18
CA ARG A 339 -1.54 -13.92 -19.51
C ARG A 339 -1.18 -12.86 -20.57
N ARG A 340 -0.11 -13.11 -21.31
CA ARG A 340 0.46 -12.22 -22.35
C ARG A 340 0.49 -12.84 -23.73
N ILE A 341 0.42 -14.17 -23.80
CA ILE A 341 0.27 -14.92 -25.04
C ILE A 341 -1.23 -15.10 -25.28
N GLY A 342 -1.67 -14.82 -26.52
CA GLY A 342 -3.05 -15.03 -26.95
C GLY A 342 -3.43 -16.51 -27.02
N ALA A 343 -4.69 -16.79 -27.32
CA ALA A 343 -5.14 -18.16 -27.55
C ALA A 343 -4.50 -18.72 -28.82
N THR A 344 -4.04 -19.97 -28.77
CA THR A 344 -3.59 -20.70 -29.95
C THR A 344 -4.80 -21.02 -30.83
N ALA A 345 -4.90 -20.39 -32.00
CA ALA A 345 -5.90 -20.70 -33.01
C ALA A 345 -5.33 -21.72 -34.00
N LYS A 346 -6.10 -22.75 -34.34
CA LYS A 346 -5.79 -23.61 -35.49
C LYS A 346 -6.10 -22.84 -36.77
N PRO A 347 -5.25 -22.92 -37.81
CA PRO A 347 -5.53 -22.27 -39.08
C PRO A 347 -6.83 -22.82 -39.69
N SER A 348 -7.50 -22.01 -40.52
CA SER A 348 -8.54 -22.53 -41.41
C SER A 348 -7.92 -23.59 -42.34
N LYS A 349 -8.72 -24.59 -42.72
CA LYS A 349 -8.30 -25.74 -43.53
C LYS A 349 -7.46 -25.36 -44.75
#